data_AF-A0A9E4SV90-F1
#
_entry.id   AF-A0A9E4SV90-F1
#
_cell.length_a   1.000
_cell.length_b   1.000
_cell.length_c   1.000
_cell.angle_alpha   90.00
_cell.angle_beta   90.00
_cell.angle_gamma   90.00
#
_symmetry.space_group_name_H-M   'P 1'
#
loop_
_entity.id
_entity.type
_entity.pdbx_description
1 polymer ?
#
loop_
_entity_poly.entity_id
_entity_poly.type
_entity_poly.pdbx_seq_one_letter_code
_entity_poly.pdbx_strand_id
1 'polypeptide(L)'
;MLSPTKRNEGSLSPMQSHFLQRLNRLLKLRSEQSGQLNEDGLRLMDRTIYATYCDAVDVGVTEEAQKLLHRSAAVPAAGPAEK
;
A
#
# COMPACT_ATOMS: atom_id res chain seq x y z
N MET A 1 -23.71 7.99 -25.68
CA MET A 1 -23.93 8.94 -24.57
C MET A 1 -23.37 8.33 -23.30
N LEU A 2 -22.08 8.53 -23.01
CA LEU A 2 -21.43 8.02 -21.79
C LEU A 2 -20.42 9.05 -21.28
N SER A 3 -20.91 9.98 -20.47
CA SER A 3 -20.17 10.82 -19.53
C SER A 3 -21.15 11.30 -18.46
N PRO A 4 -20.74 11.67 -17.24
CA PRO A 4 -19.62 11.19 -16.43
C PRO A 4 -20.13 10.64 -15.08
N THR A 5 -19.59 9.52 -14.59
CA THR A 5 -19.81 9.13 -13.19
C THR A 5 -19.15 10.18 -12.31
N LYS A 6 -19.98 11.09 -11.79
CA LYS A 6 -19.66 11.98 -10.68
C LYS A 6 -18.91 11.18 -9.62
N ARG A 7 -17.64 11.55 -9.41
CA ARG A 7 -16.88 11.24 -8.19
C ARG A 7 -17.78 11.56 -7.01
N ASN A 8 -18.19 10.54 -6.26
CA ASN A 8 -18.89 10.71 -5.00
C ASN A 8 -17.86 11.24 -4.00
N GLU A 9 -17.93 12.53 -3.70
CA GLU A 9 -17.06 13.21 -2.74
C GLU A 9 -17.30 12.66 -1.33
N GLY A 10 -16.28 12.00 -0.77
CA GLY A 10 -16.01 12.05 0.67
C GLY A 10 -15.99 10.72 1.43
N SER A 11 -16.80 9.72 1.08
CA SER A 11 -16.82 8.45 1.81
C SER A 11 -16.46 7.26 0.93
N LEU A 12 -15.28 6.72 1.20
CA LEU A 12 -14.90 5.39 0.75
C LEU A 12 -15.88 4.39 1.34
N SER A 13 -16.31 3.42 0.54
CA SER A 13 -17.05 2.26 1.03
C SER A 13 -16.26 1.58 2.16
N PRO A 14 -16.94 0.94 3.14
CA PRO A 14 -16.24 0.17 4.19
C PRO A 14 -15.24 -0.84 3.62
N MET A 15 -15.57 -1.45 2.47
CA MET A 15 -14.70 -2.40 1.79
C MET A 15 -13.46 -1.73 1.18
N GLN A 16 -13.64 -0.58 0.54
CA GLN A 16 -12.54 0.23 0.00
C GLN A 16 -11.59 0.68 1.11
N SER A 17 -12.16 1.17 2.22
CA SER A 17 -11.41 1.59 3.41
C SER A 17 -10.61 0.42 4.01
N HIS A 18 -11.21 -0.78 4.07
CA HIS A 18 -10.55 -1.97 4.58
C HIS A 18 -9.30 -2.33 3.77
N PHE A 19 -9.38 -2.34 2.43
CA PHE A 19 -8.21 -2.63 1.59
C PHE A 19 -7.10 -1.59 1.74
N LEU A 20 -7.44 -0.30 1.82
CA LEU A 20 -6.45 0.76 2.03
C LEU A 20 -5.80 0.70 3.43
N GLN A 21 -6.58 0.43 4.48
CA GLN A 21 -6.05 0.23 5.83
C GLN A 21 -5.13 -0.98 5.89
N ARG A 22 -5.52 -2.10 5.27
CA ARG A 22 -4.70 -3.30 5.17
C ARG A 22 -3.39 -3.01 4.44
N LEU A 23 -3.44 -2.34 3.29
CA LEU A 23 -2.27 -1.95 2.51
C LEU A 23 -1.33 -1.07 3.34
N ASN A 24 -1.86 -0.05 4.02
CA ASN A 24 -1.07 0.84 4.89
C ASN A 24 -0.37 0.07 6.01
N ARG A 25 -1.08 -0.85 6.67
CA ARG A 25 -0.52 -1.70 7.73
C ARG A 25 0.61 -2.58 7.21
N LEU A 26 0.43 -3.21 6.05
CA LEU A 26 1.46 -4.05 5.45
C LEU A 26 2.71 -3.24 5.09
N LEU A 27 2.54 -2.03 4.54
CA LEU A 27 3.67 -1.15 4.21
C LEU A 27 4.45 -0.71 5.47
N LYS A 28 3.75 -0.42 6.57
CA LYS A 28 4.40 -0.13 7.86
C LYS A 28 5.17 -1.33 8.38
N LEU A 29 4.54 -2.51 8.42
CA LEU A 29 5.17 -3.75 8.85
C LEU A 29 6.42 -4.08 8.02
N ARG A 30 6.34 -3.88 6.69
CA ARG A 30 7.46 -4.11 5.78
C ARG A 30 8.66 -3.21 6.07
N SER A 31 8.41 -1.97 6.49
CA SER A 31 9.45 -1.03 6.90
C SER A 31 10.03 -1.39 8.27
N GLU A 32 9.16 -1.58 9.28
CA GLU A 32 9.52 -1.86 10.67
C GLU A 32 10.26 -3.20 10.85
N GLN A 33 9.85 -4.23 10.11
CA GLN A 33 10.39 -5.59 10.24
C GLN A 33 11.43 -5.93 9.16
N SER A 34 11.78 -4.98 8.30
CA SER A 34 12.74 -5.20 7.21
C SER A 34 14.08 -5.76 7.69
N GLY A 35 14.55 -5.33 8.86
CA GLY A 35 15.80 -5.81 9.47
C GLY A 35 15.68 -7.10 10.29
N GLN A 36 14.46 -7.60 10.53
CA GLN A 36 14.21 -8.79 11.35
C GLN A 36 13.79 -10.02 10.52
N LEU A 37 13.33 -9.79 9.28
CA LEU A 37 12.88 -10.85 8.38
C LEU A 37 14.03 -11.33 7.49
N ASN A 38 14.02 -12.63 7.19
CA ASN A 38 14.85 -13.20 6.14
C ASN A 38 14.29 -12.84 4.75
N GLU A 39 15.07 -13.09 3.70
CA GLU A 39 14.69 -12.75 2.32
C GLU A 39 13.34 -13.35 1.91
N ASP A 40 13.05 -14.59 2.32
CA ASP A 40 11.78 -15.25 2.00
C ASP A 40 10.59 -14.57 2.69
N GLY A 41 10.76 -14.13 3.94
CA GLY A 41 9.77 -13.33 4.66
C GLY A 41 9.52 -11.98 3.98
N LEU A 42 10.58 -11.34 3.49
CA LEU A 42 10.46 -10.10 2.71
C LEU A 42 9.70 -10.32 1.40
N ARG A 43 10.04 -11.37 0.65
CA ARG A 43 9.35 -11.74 -0.61
C ARG A 43 7.87 -12.05 -0.37
N LEU A 44 7.54 -12.74 0.73
CA LEU A 44 6.16 -13.04 1.10
C LEU A 44 5.38 -11.76 1.44
N MET A 45 6.00 -10.83 2.17
CA MET A 45 5.40 -9.52 2.44
C MET A 45 5.17 -8.73 1.15
N ASP A 46 6.17 -8.65 0.28
CA ASP A 46 6.08 -7.91 -0.98
C ASP A 46 4.97 -8.48 -1.88
N ARG A 47 4.83 -9.81 -1.93
CA ARG A 47 3.72 -10.49 -2.65
C ARG A 47 2.36 -10.20 -2.03
N THR A 48 2.27 -10.13 -0.70
CA THR A 48 1.02 -9.81 0.01
C THR A 48 0.61 -8.35 -0.20
N ILE A 49 1.58 -7.43 -0.21
CA ILE A 49 1.38 -6.01 -0.55
C ILE A 49 0.85 -5.89 -1.97
N TYR A 50 1.48 -6.59 -2.93
CA TYR A 50 1.05 -6.58 -4.33
C TYR A 50 -0.38 -7.11 -4.50
N ALA A 51 -0.71 -8.25 -3.88
CA ALA A 51 -2.08 -8.78 -3.93
C ALA A 51 -3.10 -7.80 -3.34
N THR A 52 -2.79 -7.19 -2.20
CA THR A 52 -3.69 -6.20 -1.56
C THR A 52 -3.82 -4.94 -2.42
N TYR A 53 -2.78 -4.56 -3.15
CA TYR A 53 -2.85 -3.47 -4.13
C TYR A 53 -3.77 -3.82 -5.31
N CYS A 54 -3.68 -5.03 -5.86
CA CYS A 54 -4.61 -5.51 -6.89
C CYS A 54 -6.06 -5.47 -6.39
N ASP A 55 -6.33 -5.95 -5.17
CA ASP A 55 -7.67 -5.86 -4.57
C ASP A 55 -8.17 -4.41 -4.48
N ALA A 56 -7.27 -3.47 -4.11
CA ALA A 56 -7.57 -2.04 -4.04
C ALA A 56 -7.87 -1.44 -5.43
N VAL A 57 -7.19 -1.91 -6.48
CA VAL A 57 -7.46 -1.54 -7.87
C VAL A 57 -8.82 -2.06 -8.32
N ASP A 58 -9.13 -3.32 -8.00
CA ASP A 58 -10.38 -3.97 -8.39
C ASP A 58 -11.61 -3.30 -7.75
N VAL A 59 -11.48 -2.78 -6.53
CA VAL A 59 -12.55 -2.00 -5.86
C VAL A 59 -12.54 -0.50 -6.22
N GLY A 60 -11.66 -0.07 -7.13
CA GLY A 60 -11.64 1.27 -7.72
C GLY A 60 -10.95 2.35 -6.89
N VAL A 61 -10.05 2.01 -5.97
CA VAL A 61 -9.29 2.97 -5.13
C VAL A 61 -7.79 3.01 -5.46
N THR A 62 -7.48 2.91 -6.75
CA THR A 62 -6.12 2.89 -7.29
C THR A 62 -5.32 4.13 -6.89
N GLU A 63 -5.91 5.32 -6.92
CA GLU A 63 -5.21 6.57 -6.63
C GLU A 63 -4.77 6.63 -5.16
N GLU A 64 -5.66 6.26 -4.24
CA GLU A 64 -5.38 6.20 -2.80
C GLU A 64 -4.31 5.16 -2.50
N ALA A 65 -4.41 3.98 -3.12
CA ALA A 65 -3.43 2.92 -2.95
C ALA A 65 -2.05 3.34 -3.48
N GLN A 66 -1.99 4.02 -4.63
CA GLN A 66 -0.73 4.58 -5.15
C GLN A 66 -0.16 5.64 -4.22
N LYS A 67 -0.97 6.55 -3.66
CA LYS A 67 -0.49 7.55 -2.69
C LYS A 67 0.16 6.89 -1.46
N LEU A 68 -0.38 5.76 -1.00
CA LEU A 68 0.20 4.99 0.10
C LEU A 68 1.56 4.39 -0.29
N LEU A 69 1.67 3.79 -1.49
CA LEU A 69 2.93 3.21 -1.99
C LEU A 69 4.03 4.27 -2.15
N HIS A 70 3.71 5.42 -2.73
CA HIS A 70 4.68 6.52 -2.89
C HIS A 70 5.15 7.06 -1.55
N ARG A 71 4.24 7.21 -0.57
CA ARG A 71 4.60 7.64 0.79
C ARG A 71 5.54 6.64 1.47
N SER A 72 5.31 5.34 1.33
CA SER A 72 6.18 4.33 1.92
C SER A 72 7.54 4.25 1.24
N ALA A 73 7.60 4.44 -0.08
CA ALA A 73 8.86 4.43 -0.83
C ALA A 73 9.70 5.69 -0.57
N ALA A 74 9.05 6.81 -0.23
CA ALA A 74 9.72 8.07 0.12
C ALA A 74 10.37 8.06 1.52
N VAL A 75 10.25 6.98 2.30
CA VAL A 75 11.13 6.74 3.44
C VAL A 75 12.38 6.06 2.88
N PRO A 76 13.46 6.81 2.57
CA PRO A 76 14.68 6.16 2.15
C PRO A 76 15.15 5.27 3.30
N ALA A 77 15.57 4.06 2.93
CA ALA A 77 16.45 3.26 3.75
C ALA A 77 17.60 4.16 4.22
N ALA A 78 17.58 4.55 5.49
CA ALA A 78 18.76 5.07 6.15
C ALA A 78 19.75 3.89 6.23
N GLY A 79 20.50 3.70 5.15
CA GLY A 79 21.67 2.84 5.12
C GLY A 79 22.76 3.42 6.03
N PRO A 80 23.64 2.57 6.59
CA PRO A 80 24.61 2.97 7.60
C PRO A 80 25.74 3.76 6.94
N ALA A 81 26.20 4.81 7.60
CA ALA A 81 27.46 5.49 7.26
C ALA A 81 28.31 5.61 8.52
N GLU A 82 29.24 4.66 8.61
CA GLU A 82 30.38 4.63 9.52
C GLU A 82 31.18 5.94 9.47
N LYS A 83 31.57 6.46 10.64
CA LYS A 83 32.95 6.88 10.91
C LYS A 83 33.23 6.99 12.40
#